data_AF-A0A2V2XID2-F1
#
_entry.id   AF-A0A2V2XID2-F1
#
_cell.length_a   1.000
_cell.length_b   1.000
_cell.length_c   1.000
_cell.angle_alpha   90.00
_cell.angle_beta   90.00
_cell.angle_gamma   90.00
#
_symmetry.space_group_name_H-M   'P 1'
#
loop_
_entity.id
_entity.type
_entity.pdbx_description
1 polymer ?
#
loop_
_entity_poly.entity_id
_entity_poly.type
_entity_poly.pdbx_seq_one_letter_code
_entity_poly.pdbx_strand_id
1 'polypeptide(L)'
;MIQTGIKDDIRKVRELGFEIKNKVNQRYQSLELDIDGVFRAMLLLKKKKYAALSVVDWQSDGKTYKKEVKGLDMVRRDWCPLSQKVSEAVLSRVLNAEAGEDILDYVMTHMKTVADHVRAGNYYGLEDFVISKSLTKEPESYRGTAFPHAAVALRMKQRKENVRVGDLIPYVICEGEHLNDKAYHVDEVRRTKGIRIDVEWYLSSQLYPPVMRLCEHIQGFSPEQLSEAMGVACHVRTEREIQETLIVDDFSHCSLFKSRDLSECFPTAVPLQVQCTRCHQVVPIDPHKYINDMFSASKTSFPNEPFELYNCVNCGQSLSVTYLANCLTQMCHKIIQQFYISGGNAAAVRAVRAQFTYFRALFDVPHAPGCSPAIKAAHRNLALRCLGTDQKLYTLSGAARAVDVEPVDHLFFCADSFYRRMDHLFLNVGNLFVSI
;
A
#
# COMPACT_ATOMS: atom_id res chain seq x y z
N MET A 1 6.40 8.87 18.65
CA MET A 1 4.92 9.02 18.65
C MET A 1 4.33 7.74 19.20
N ILE A 2 3.36 7.84 20.11
CA ILE A 2 2.74 6.68 20.78
C ILE A 2 1.24 6.76 20.51
N GLN A 3 0.67 5.69 19.96
CA GLN A 3 -0.79 5.55 19.85
C GLN A 3 -1.33 5.05 21.19
N THR A 4 -2.18 5.85 21.84
CA THR A 4 -2.66 5.57 23.20
C THR A 4 -3.84 4.59 23.25
N GLY A 5 -4.58 4.43 22.14
CA GLY A 5 -5.81 3.63 22.09
C GLY A 5 -7.02 4.28 22.78
N ILE A 6 -6.83 5.42 23.45
CA ILE A 6 -7.87 6.19 24.13
C ILE A 6 -8.59 7.05 23.09
N LYS A 7 -9.90 6.89 22.97
CA LYS A 7 -10.75 7.67 22.06
C LYS A 7 -11.37 8.87 22.80
N ASP A 8 -11.27 10.04 22.20
CA ASP A 8 -11.97 11.29 22.58
C ASP A 8 -11.84 11.73 24.06
N ASP A 9 -10.81 11.28 24.77
CA ASP A 9 -10.54 11.62 26.17
C ASP A 9 -9.11 12.15 26.34
N ILE A 10 -8.95 13.45 26.07
CA ILE A 10 -7.65 14.13 26.12
C ILE A 10 -7.05 14.13 27.53
N ARG A 11 -7.89 14.11 28.58
CA ARG A 11 -7.42 14.12 29.97
C ARG A 11 -6.69 12.83 30.30
N LYS A 12 -7.28 11.67 29.97
CA LYS A 12 -6.60 10.38 30.14
C LYS A 12 -5.36 10.24 29.27
N VAL A 13 -5.40 10.73 28.03
CA VAL A 13 -4.22 10.75 27.15
C VAL A 13 -3.07 11.55 27.79
N ARG A 14 -3.38 12.70 28.37
CA ARG A 14 -2.41 13.56 29.05
C ARG A 14 -1.88 12.93 30.33
N GLU A 15 -2.74 12.33 31.15
CA GLU A 15 -2.35 11.60 32.36
C GLU A 15 -1.39 10.45 32.03
N LEU A 16 -1.72 9.64 31.01
CA LEU A 16 -0.86 8.58 30.50
C LEU A 16 0.48 9.13 29.98
N GLY A 17 0.45 10.25 29.25
CA GLY A 17 1.65 10.92 28.75
C GLY A 17 2.58 11.34 29.90
N PHE A 18 2.04 11.95 30.96
CA PHE A 18 2.82 12.34 32.13
C PHE A 18 3.34 11.13 32.92
N GLU A 19 2.55 10.06 33.03
CA GLU A 19 3.00 8.82 33.64
C GLU A 19 4.21 8.23 32.91
N ILE A 20 4.15 8.16 31.57
CA ILE A 20 5.26 7.69 30.71
C ILE A 20 6.47 8.61 30.89
N LYS A 21 6.27 9.94 30.79
CA LYS A 21 7.32 10.94 30.99
C LYS A 21 8.06 10.71 32.31
N ASN A 22 7.32 10.66 33.42
CA ASN A 22 7.90 10.53 34.75
C ASN A 22 8.66 9.21 34.93
N LYS A 23 8.09 8.09 34.47
CA LYS A 23 8.74 6.77 34.56
C LYS A 23 10.02 6.68 33.73
N VAL A 24 10.04 7.28 32.55
CA VAL A 24 11.23 7.30 31.69
C VAL A 24 12.30 8.18 32.31
N ASN A 25 11.95 9.40 32.73
CA ASN A 25 12.90 10.37 33.27
C ASN A 25 13.54 9.90 34.59
N GLN A 26 12.84 9.13 35.41
CA GLN A 26 13.43 8.51 36.62
C GLN A 26 14.63 7.60 36.32
N ARG A 27 14.79 7.10 35.10
CA ARG A 27 15.91 6.22 34.72
C ARG A 27 17.15 6.97 34.23
N TYR A 28 17.07 8.29 34.00
CA TYR A 28 18.14 9.08 33.41
C TYR A 28 18.43 10.33 34.26
N GLN A 29 19.70 10.70 34.42
CA GLN A 29 20.11 11.85 35.23
C GLN A 29 20.35 13.12 34.40
N SER A 30 20.80 12.97 33.15
CA SER A 30 21.17 14.10 32.26
C SER A 30 20.28 14.23 31.02
N LEU A 31 19.27 13.37 30.87
CA LEU A 31 18.35 13.35 29.74
C LEU A 31 16.91 13.40 30.26
N GLU A 32 16.14 14.36 29.75
CA GLU A 32 14.71 14.49 30.06
C GLU A 32 13.89 14.31 28.77
N LEU A 33 12.88 13.47 28.84
CA LEU A 33 11.81 13.35 27.86
C LEU A 33 10.70 14.33 28.22
N ASP A 34 10.14 15.02 27.22
CA ASP A 34 8.97 15.86 27.40
C ASP A 34 7.88 15.55 26.37
N ILE A 35 6.69 16.09 26.58
CA ILE A 35 5.54 15.92 25.71
C ILE A 35 5.49 17.09 24.73
N ASP A 36 5.87 16.84 23.49
CA ASP A 36 5.80 17.86 22.42
C ASP A 36 4.36 18.21 22.04
N GLY A 37 3.45 17.24 22.07
CA GLY A 37 2.05 17.47 21.73
C GLY A 37 1.23 16.19 21.54
N VAL A 38 -0.06 16.38 21.26
CA VAL A 38 -1.03 15.31 21.02
C VAL A 38 -1.62 15.47 19.64
N PHE A 39 -1.79 14.36 18.92
CA PHE A 39 -2.49 14.34 17.63
C PHE A 39 -3.82 13.59 17.78
N ARG A 40 -4.91 14.18 17.29
CA ARG A 40 -6.23 13.55 17.23
C ARG A 40 -6.29 12.48 16.14
N ALA A 41 -5.78 12.83 14.96
CA ALA A 41 -5.74 11.97 13.79
C ALA A 41 -4.38 12.10 13.11
N MET A 42 -3.91 11.02 12.49
CA MET A 42 -2.64 10.99 11.79
C MET A 42 -2.69 10.03 10.62
N LEU A 43 -2.20 10.49 9.47
CA LEU A 43 -1.91 9.70 8.29
C LEU A 43 -0.39 9.60 8.14
N LEU A 44 0.14 8.40 8.40
CA LEU A 44 1.56 8.09 8.25
C LEU A 44 1.77 7.37 6.93
N LEU A 45 2.53 7.97 6.01
CA LEU A 45 2.77 7.39 4.68
C LEU A 45 4.15 6.73 4.60
N LYS A 46 5.21 7.53 4.75
CA LYS A 46 6.61 7.06 4.66
C LYS A 46 7.48 7.80 5.67
N LYS A 47 8.76 7.40 5.78
CA LYS A 47 9.75 8.09 6.60
C LYS A 47 9.76 9.59 6.29
N LYS A 48 9.61 10.43 7.33
CA LYS A 48 9.52 11.90 7.24
C LYS A 48 8.34 12.43 6.39
N LYS A 49 7.32 11.61 6.14
CA LYS A 49 6.13 11.98 5.37
C LYS A 49 4.86 11.64 6.14
N TYR A 50 4.20 12.65 6.70
CA TYR A 50 2.96 12.49 7.45
C TYR A 50 2.07 13.72 7.36
N ALA A 51 0.80 13.51 7.64
CA ALA A 51 -0.14 14.58 7.95
C ALA A 51 -0.90 14.22 9.22
N ALA A 52 -1.20 15.22 10.05
CA ALA A 52 -1.88 15.01 11.32
C ALA A 52 -2.75 16.21 11.72
N LEU A 53 -3.73 15.96 12.58
CA LEU A 53 -4.47 16.99 13.29
C LEU A 53 -3.88 17.10 14.71
N SER A 54 -3.04 18.10 14.91
CA SER A 54 -2.47 18.45 16.21
C SER A 54 -3.53 19.10 17.10
N VAL A 55 -3.59 18.69 18.36
CA VAL A 55 -4.44 19.29 19.39
C VAL A 55 -3.66 20.45 20.00
N VAL A 56 -4.03 21.68 19.66
CA VAL A 56 -3.31 22.90 20.05
C VAL A 56 -3.42 23.13 21.55
N ASP A 57 -4.62 22.92 22.08
CA ASP A 57 -5.01 23.18 23.46
C ASP A 57 -5.01 21.89 24.30
N TRP A 58 -4.09 20.95 24.00
CA TRP A 58 -3.99 19.63 24.65
C TRP A 58 -3.77 19.71 26.17
N GLN A 59 -3.26 20.84 26.67
CA GLN A 59 -3.11 21.12 28.10
C GLN A 59 -4.42 21.56 28.78
N SER A 60 -5.51 21.72 28.04
CA SER A 60 -6.81 22.19 28.56
C SER A 60 -7.96 21.27 28.10
N ASP A 61 -8.87 21.77 27.27
CA ASP A 61 -10.07 21.06 26.81
C ASP A 61 -9.83 20.19 25.56
N GLY A 62 -8.74 20.42 24.83
CA GLY A 62 -8.36 19.61 23.66
C GLY A 62 -9.33 19.69 22.47
N LYS A 63 -9.99 20.84 22.28
CA LYS A 63 -11.02 21.05 21.25
C LYS A 63 -10.51 21.79 20.02
N THR A 64 -9.32 22.38 20.09
CA THR A 64 -8.76 23.19 19.02
C THR A 64 -7.76 22.36 18.23
N TYR A 65 -8.02 22.18 16.94
CA TYR A 65 -7.16 21.38 16.05
C TYR A 65 -6.42 22.26 15.05
N LYS A 66 -5.16 21.90 14.81
CA LYS A 66 -4.33 22.48 13.75
C LYS A 66 -3.79 21.36 12.87
N LYS A 67 -4.01 21.48 11.57
CA LYS A 67 -3.43 20.55 10.61
C LYS A 67 -1.94 20.78 10.47
N GLU A 68 -1.17 19.71 10.57
CA GLU A 68 0.26 19.67 10.36
C GLU A 68 0.57 18.71 9.20
N VAL A 69 1.33 19.19 8.21
CA VAL A 69 1.72 18.41 7.04
C VAL A 69 3.23 18.49 6.88
N LYS A 70 3.90 17.33 6.80
CA LYS A 70 5.36 17.24 6.61
C LYS A 70 5.68 16.33 5.44
N GLY A 71 6.50 16.83 4.52
CA GLY A 71 7.10 16.04 3.44
C GLY A 71 6.12 15.49 2.39
N LEU A 72 4.85 15.89 2.45
CA LEU A 72 3.83 15.56 1.44
C LEU A 72 3.94 16.46 0.22
N ASP A 73 3.32 16.04 -0.88
CA ASP A 73 3.43 16.71 -2.18
C ASP A 73 2.88 18.14 -2.16
N MET A 74 1.79 18.37 -1.42
CA MET A 74 1.16 19.69 -1.31
C MET A 74 2.04 20.76 -0.65
N VAL A 75 3.05 20.38 0.14
CA VAL A 75 3.99 21.34 0.75
C VAL A 75 5.25 21.56 -0.09
N ARG A 76 5.35 20.90 -1.25
CA ARG A 76 6.48 21.05 -2.17
C ARG A 76 6.10 21.97 -3.34
N ARG A 77 7.07 22.74 -3.80
CA ARG A 77 6.88 23.79 -4.84
C ARG A 77 6.90 23.24 -6.26
N ASP A 78 7.31 21.98 -6.43
CA ASP A 78 7.36 21.29 -7.72
C ASP A 78 6.03 20.66 -8.15
N TRP A 79 4.97 20.85 -7.36
CA TRP A 79 3.59 20.53 -7.72
C TRP A 79 2.80 21.81 -7.99
N CYS A 80 1.99 21.81 -9.04
CA CYS A 80 1.19 22.98 -9.40
C CYS A 80 0.16 23.34 -8.30
N PRO A 81 -0.26 24.63 -8.20
CA PRO A 81 -1.24 25.07 -7.20
C PRO A 81 -2.54 24.26 -7.22
N LEU A 82 -3.01 23.83 -8.39
CA LEU A 82 -4.19 22.96 -8.50
C LEU A 82 -3.99 21.64 -7.76
N SER A 83 -2.83 20.99 -7.96
CA SER A 83 -2.49 19.73 -7.29
C SER A 83 -2.44 19.90 -5.77
N GLN A 84 -1.89 21.03 -5.29
CA GLN A 84 -1.86 21.35 -3.87
C GLN A 84 -3.28 21.51 -3.31
N LYS A 85 -4.15 22.28 -3.98
CA LYS A 85 -5.54 22.51 -3.57
C LYS A 85 -6.36 21.21 -3.51
N VAL A 86 -6.24 20.38 -4.54
CA VAL A 86 -6.97 19.09 -4.62
C VAL A 86 -6.47 18.12 -3.55
N SER A 87 -5.15 17.99 -3.39
CA SER A 87 -4.56 17.13 -2.36
C SER A 87 -4.95 17.58 -0.95
N GLU A 88 -5.05 18.90 -0.73
CA GLU A 88 -5.46 19.50 0.53
C GLU A 88 -6.94 19.22 0.85
N ALA A 89 -7.82 19.26 -0.15
CA ALA A 89 -9.23 18.91 -0.02
C ALA A 89 -9.40 17.42 0.34
N VAL A 90 -8.71 16.53 -0.37
CA VAL A 90 -8.68 15.09 -0.09
C VAL A 90 -8.14 14.82 1.30
N LEU A 91 -6.98 15.38 1.66
CA LEU A 91 -6.38 15.18 2.98
C LEU A 91 -7.28 15.69 4.10
N SER A 92 -7.93 16.83 3.91
CA SER A 92 -8.85 17.38 4.90
C SER A 92 -10.05 16.46 5.12
N ARG A 93 -10.58 15.85 4.06
CA ARG A 93 -11.63 14.83 4.17
C ARG A 93 -11.14 13.62 4.95
N VAL A 94 -9.97 13.09 4.61
CA VAL A 94 -9.39 11.89 5.23
C VAL A 94 -9.15 12.10 6.73
N LEU A 95 -8.62 13.27 7.13
CA LEU A 95 -8.29 13.54 8.53
C LEU A 95 -9.49 13.87 9.41
N ASN A 96 -10.59 14.38 8.84
CA ASN A 96 -11.78 14.80 9.59
C ASN A 96 -12.96 13.83 9.44
N ALA A 97 -12.77 12.68 8.79
CA ALA A 97 -13.85 11.73 8.57
C ALA A 97 -14.42 11.18 9.88
N GLU A 98 -15.75 11.20 9.98
CA GLU A 98 -16.50 10.58 11.08
C GLU A 98 -16.80 9.10 10.78
N ALA A 99 -17.18 8.35 11.82
CA ALA A 99 -17.48 6.93 11.67
C ALA A 99 -18.70 6.73 10.75
N GLY A 100 -18.51 5.95 9.68
CA GLY A 100 -19.56 5.62 8.71
C GLY A 100 -19.59 6.51 7.47
N GLU A 101 -18.74 7.54 7.39
CA GLU A 101 -18.59 8.33 6.18
C GLU A 101 -17.79 7.58 5.11
N ASP A 102 -18.31 7.56 3.88
CA ASP A 102 -17.59 6.99 2.74
C ASP A 102 -16.56 8.01 2.20
N ILE A 103 -15.35 7.92 2.73
CA ILE A 103 -14.21 8.74 2.31
C ILE A 103 -13.90 8.48 0.83
N LEU A 104 -14.04 7.23 0.37
CA LEU A 104 -13.68 6.85 -0.99
C LEU A 104 -14.66 7.44 -1.99
N ASP A 105 -15.97 7.36 -1.73
CA ASP A 105 -17.00 7.97 -2.58
C ASP A 105 -16.77 9.48 -2.76
N TYR A 106 -16.45 10.19 -1.67
CA TYR A 106 -16.08 11.60 -1.74
C TYR A 106 -14.84 11.82 -2.62
N VAL A 107 -13.77 11.04 -2.41
CA VAL A 107 -12.54 11.18 -3.18
C VAL A 107 -12.78 10.92 -4.66
N MET A 108 -13.48 9.83 -5.01
CA MET A 108 -13.75 9.48 -6.41
C MET A 108 -14.62 10.55 -7.08
N THR A 109 -15.69 10.99 -6.41
CA THR A 109 -16.57 12.06 -6.91
C THR A 109 -15.80 13.37 -7.10
N HIS A 110 -15.01 13.77 -6.10
CA HIS A 110 -14.20 14.98 -6.18
C HIS A 110 -13.18 14.92 -7.32
N MET A 111 -12.47 13.81 -7.46
CA MET A 111 -11.47 13.63 -8.51
C MET A 111 -12.08 13.59 -9.90
N LYS A 112 -13.27 13.00 -10.04
CA LYS A 112 -14.05 13.05 -11.28
C LYS A 112 -14.44 14.48 -11.65
N THR A 113 -15.02 15.23 -10.72
CA THR A 113 -15.39 16.64 -10.94
C THR A 113 -14.17 17.49 -11.30
N VAL A 114 -13.05 17.31 -10.60
CA VAL A 114 -11.80 18.00 -10.92
C VAL A 114 -11.35 17.66 -12.35
N ALA A 115 -11.36 16.38 -12.73
CA ALA A 115 -10.95 15.95 -14.06
C ALA A 115 -11.83 16.57 -15.16
N ASP A 116 -13.15 16.57 -14.97
CA ASP A 116 -14.12 17.19 -15.88
C ASP A 116 -13.88 18.70 -16.03
N HIS A 117 -13.64 19.40 -14.92
CA HIS A 117 -13.35 20.83 -14.93
C HIS A 117 -12.02 21.18 -15.61
N VAL A 118 -10.98 20.36 -15.41
CA VAL A 118 -9.69 20.55 -16.09
C VAL A 118 -9.84 20.34 -17.60
N ARG A 119 -10.58 19.30 -18.03
CA ARG A 119 -10.85 19.04 -19.46
C ARG A 119 -11.73 20.10 -20.12
N ALA A 120 -12.72 20.62 -19.40
CA ALA A 120 -13.58 21.69 -19.89
C ALA A 120 -12.82 23.01 -20.14
N GLY A 121 -11.71 23.25 -19.41
CA GLY A 121 -10.80 24.37 -19.65
C GLY A 121 -11.32 25.76 -19.28
N ASN A 122 -12.46 25.85 -18.61
CA ASN A 122 -13.11 27.12 -18.24
C ASN A 122 -13.12 27.41 -16.72
N TYR A 123 -12.73 26.44 -15.89
CA TYR A 123 -12.81 26.55 -14.43
C TYR A 123 -11.47 26.97 -13.79
N TYR A 124 -10.35 26.49 -14.32
CA TYR A 124 -9.01 26.75 -13.77
C TYR A 124 -8.21 27.69 -14.68
N GLY A 125 -7.53 28.66 -14.07
CA GLY A 125 -6.70 29.62 -14.80
C GLY A 125 -5.29 29.10 -15.04
N LEU A 126 -4.53 29.79 -15.89
CA LEU A 126 -3.12 29.43 -16.17
C LEU A 126 -2.28 29.32 -14.89
N GLU A 127 -2.53 30.19 -13.91
CA GLU A 127 -1.82 30.21 -12.61
C GLU A 127 -1.98 28.91 -11.81
N ASP A 128 -3.11 28.21 -11.97
CA ASP A 128 -3.36 26.95 -11.26
C ASP A 128 -2.45 25.81 -11.76
N PHE A 129 -1.87 25.96 -12.95
CA PHE A 129 -0.99 24.98 -13.60
C PHE A 129 0.50 25.30 -13.47
N VAL A 130 0.88 26.47 -12.93
CA VAL A 130 2.29 26.89 -12.90
C VAL A 130 3.11 26.01 -11.96
N ILE A 131 4.14 25.37 -12.49
CA ILE A 131 5.13 24.61 -11.74
C ILE A 131 6.39 25.47 -11.59
N SER A 132 6.98 25.50 -10.41
CA SER A 132 8.18 26.30 -10.13
C SER A 132 9.32 25.43 -9.63
N LYS A 133 10.47 25.50 -10.31
CA LYS A 133 11.66 24.73 -9.93
C LYS A 133 12.92 25.57 -10.02
N SER A 134 13.77 25.47 -8.98
CA SER A 134 15.03 26.21 -8.93
C SER A 134 16.10 25.56 -9.80
N LEU A 135 16.91 26.38 -10.46
CA LEU A 135 18.12 25.93 -11.15
C LEU A 135 19.20 25.60 -10.12
N THR A 136 19.79 24.41 -10.22
CA THR A 136 20.90 23.96 -9.36
C THR A 136 22.24 24.00 -10.08
N LYS A 137 22.22 24.14 -11.41
CA LYS A 137 23.37 24.25 -12.30
C LYS A 137 23.04 25.26 -13.41
N GLU A 138 24.03 25.63 -14.21
CA GLU A 138 23.80 26.43 -15.41
C GLU A 138 22.85 25.68 -16.38
N PRO A 139 21.93 26.36 -17.08
CA PRO A 139 20.96 25.73 -17.99
C PRO A 139 21.60 24.80 -19.03
N GLU A 140 22.76 25.17 -19.57
CA GLU A 140 23.51 24.37 -20.57
C GLU A 140 24.13 23.09 -19.99
N SER A 141 24.27 23.01 -18.66
CA SER A 141 24.89 21.87 -17.99
C SER A 141 23.91 20.71 -17.74
N TYR A 142 22.62 20.92 -17.98
CA TYR A 142 21.61 19.87 -17.87
C TYR A 142 21.66 18.95 -19.09
N ARG A 143 22.05 17.68 -18.89
CA ARG A 143 22.09 16.66 -19.93
C ARG A 143 20.89 15.73 -19.82
N GLY A 144 20.13 15.56 -20.91
CA GLY A 144 18.98 14.66 -20.99
C GLY A 144 17.64 15.37 -21.18
N THR A 145 16.58 14.59 -21.40
CA THR A 145 15.26 15.06 -21.85
C THR A 145 14.25 15.31 -20.71
N ALA A 146 14.68 15.28 -19.44
CA ALA A 146 13.81 15.26 -18.26
C ALA A 146 13.89 16.53 -17.40
N PHE A 147 14.21 17.69 -17.98
CA PHE A 147 14.42 18.93 -17.23
C PHE A 147 13.67 20.14 -17.83
N PRO A 148 12.32 20.18 -17.71
CA PRO A 148 11.48 21.28 -18.19
C PRO A 148 11.97 22.69 -17.83
N HIS A 149 12.21 22.93 -16.53
CA HIS A 149 12.78 24.19 -16.02
C HIS A 149 14.10 24.61 -16.68
N ALA A 150 14.98 23.67 -17.02
CA ALA A 150 16.25 23.98 -17.69
C ALA A 150 16.04 24.34 -19.16
N ALA A 151 15.11 23.65 -19.85
CA ALA A 151 14.75 23.97 -21.23
C ALA A 151 14.14 25.38 -21.34
N VAL A 152 13.22 25.72 -20.43
CA VAL A 152 12.63 27.06 -20.35
C VAL A 152 13.69 28.12 -20.05
N ALA A 153 14.57 27.86 -19.07
CA ALA A 153 15.69 28.74 -18.74
C ALA A 153 16.62 28.99 -19.93
N LEU A 154 16.92 27.96 -20.74
CA LEU A 154 17.73 28.10 -21.96
C LEU A 154 17.06 29.05 -22.95
N ARG A 155 15.75 28.94 -23.16
CA ARG A 155 14.99 29.84 -24.05
C ARG A 155 14.87 31.26 -23.50
N MET A 156 14.76 31.42 -22.18
CA MET A 156 14.86 32.75 -21.53
C MET A 156 16.22 33.40 -21.82
N LYS A 157 17.32 32.65 -21.68
CA LYS A 157 18.68 33.14 -22.00
C LYS A 157 18.86 33.49 -23.48
N GLN A 158 18.29 32.70 -24.39
CA GLN A 158 18.27 33.01 -25.83
C GLN A 158 17.53 34.33 -26.14
N ARG A 159 16.52 34.68 -25.33
CA ARG A 159 15.82 35.98 -25.40
C ARG A 159 16.56 37.11 -24.68
N LYS A 160 17.79 36.87 -24.22
CA LYS A 160 18.62 37.82 -23.46
C LYS A 160 18.03 38.21 -22.10
N GLU A 161 17.20 37.35 -21.51
CA GLU A 161 16.75 37.50 -20.13
C GLU A 161 17.84 37.01 -19.17
N ASN A 162 17.95 37.66 -18.01
CA ASN A 162 18.93 37.28 -16.99
C ASN A 162 18.43 36.03 -16.25
N VAL A 163 19.16 34.93 -16.37
CA VAL A 163 18.90 33.67 -15.66
C VAL A 163 20.18 33.21 -15.00
N ARG A 164 20.12 32.89 -13.71
CA ARG A 164 21.26 32.48 -12.87
C ARG A 164 20.96 31.19 -12.11
N VAL A 165 22.02 30.51 -11.70
CA VAL A 165 21.90 29.37 -10.77
C VAL A 165 21.28 29.85 -9.46
N GLY A 166 20.29 29.11 -8.96
CA GLY A 166 19.47 29.45 -7.80
C GLY A 166 18.13 30.09 -8.15
N ASP A 167 17.97 30.64 -9.35
CA ASP A 167 16.71 31.27 -9.78
C ASP A 167 15.58 30.25 -9.85
N LEU A 168 14.39 30.69 -9.46
CA LEU A 168 13.16 29.92 -9.55
C LEU A 168 12.54 30.13 -10.93
N ILE A 169 12.44 29.07 -11.72
CA ILE A 169 11.89 29.13 -13.08
C ILE A 169 10.44 28.64 -13.06
N PRO A 170 9.45 29.53 -13.28
CA PRO A 170 8.06 29.13 -13.43
C PRO A 170 7.80 28.66 -14.86
N TYR A 171 7.11 27.54 -15.00
CA TYR A 171 6.76 26.98 -16.31
C TYR A 171 5.45 26.21 -16.25
N VAL A 172 4.86 25.98 -17.41
CA VAL A 172 3.70 25.11 -17.63
C VAL A 172 4.02 24.09 -18.72
N ILE A 173 3.41 22.91 -18.64
CA ILE A 173 3.47 21.89 -19.69
C ILE A 173 2.29 22.04 -20.65
N CYS A 174 2.60 22.13 -21.94
CA CYS A 174 1.68 22.32 -23.04
C CYS A 174 1.68 21.11 -23.97
N GLU A 175 0.72 21.05 -24.90
CA GLU A 175 0.63 19.95 -25.86
C GLU A 175 1.89 19.87 -26.76
N GLY A 176 2.33 18.65 -27.11
CA GLY A 176 3.53 18.40 -27.91
C GLY A 176 4.01 16.95 -27.85
N GLU A 177 5.18 16.63 -28.43
CA GLU A 177 5.72 15.26 -28.48
C GLU A 177 6.68 14.95 -27.32
N HIS A 178 7.68 15.81 -27.05
CA HIS A 178 8.68 15.59 -26.00
C HIS A 178 8.50 16.53 -24.80
N LEU A 179 8.73 16.03 -23.59
CA LEU A 179 8.46 16.77 -22.33
C LEU A 179 9.20 18.12 -22.24
N ASN A 180 10.46 18.18 -22.68
CA ASN A 180 11.22 19.44 -22.69
C ASN A 180 10.66 20.46 -23.70
N ASP A 181 10.12 19.99 -24.82
CA ASP A 181 9.58 20.83 -25.89
C ASP A 181 8.16 21.32 -25.55
N LYS A 182 7.47 20.57 -24.68
CA LYS A 182 6.18 20.93 -24.09
C LYS A 182 6.26 21.99 -23.00
N ALA A 183 7.43 22.24 -22.39
CA ALA A 183 7.54 23.15 -21.26
C ALA A 183 7.66 24.60 -21.74
N TYR A 184 6.83 25.52 -21.25
CA TYR A 184 6.83 26.95 -21.61
C TYR A 184 6.82 27.85 -20.38
N HIS A 185 7.51 28.99 -20.45
CA HIS A 185 7.35 30.05 -19.45
C HIS A 185 5.91 30.59 -19.50
N VAL A 186 5.37 31.02 -18.36
CA VAL A 186 3.99 31.55 -18.25
C VAL A 186 3.75 32.70 -19.22
N ASP A 187 4.73 33.59 -19.38
CA ASP A 187 4.64 34.72 -20.30
C ASP A 187 4.69 34.32 -21.78
N GLU A 188 5.32 33.20 -22.14
CA GLU A 188 5.29 32.68 -23.52
C GLU A 188 3.89 32.26 -23.90
N VAL A 189 3.21 31.56 -23.00
CA VAL A 189 1.84 31.09 -23.19
C VAL A 189 0.86 32.26 -23.29
N ARG A 190 1.06 33.31 -22.49
CA ARG A 190 0.23 34.53 -22.56
C ARG A 190 0.40 35.30 -23.88
N ARG A 191 1.62 35.33 -24.44
CA ARG A 191 1.93 36.10 -25.66
C ARG A 191 1.60 35.34 -26.94
N THR A 192 1.67 34.01 -26.91
CA THR A 192 1.57 33.18 -28.12
C THR A 192 0.17 32.59 -28.25
N LYS A 193 -0.55 32.97 -29.33
CA LYS A 193 -1.84 32.35 -29.65
C LYS A 193 -1.62 30.94 -30.19
N GLY A 194 -2.36 29.97 -29.66
CA GLY A 194 -2.35 28.58 -30.15
C GLY A 194 -1.64 27.57 -29.25
N ILE A 195 -0.92 28.01 -28.20
CA ILE A 195 -0.35 27.10 -27.20
C ILE A 195 -1.43 26.73 -26.19
N ARG A 196 -1.67 25.43 -26.00
CA ARG A 196 -2.64 24.89 -25.04
C ARG A 196 -1.95 24.02 -24.00
N ILE A 197 -2.48 24.06 -22.78
CA ILE A 197 -2.00 23.26 -21.65
C ILE A 197 -2.27 21.78 -21.93
N ASP A 198 -1.31 20.90 -21.64
CA ASP A 198 -1.47 19.44 -21.79
C ASP A 198 -2.28 18.90 -20.61
N VAL A 199 -3.60 18.94 -20.73
CA VAL A 199 -4.55 18.55 -19.67
C VAL A 199 -4.28 17.13 -19.17
N GLU A 200 -4.11 16.17 -20.07
CA GLU A 200 -3.93 14.76 -19.71
C GLU A 200 -2.60 14.54 -18.99
N TRP A 201 -1.55 15.29 -19.34
CA TRP A 201 -0.31 15.29 -18.57
C TRP A 201 -0.51 15.79 -17.13
N TYR A 202 -1.26 16.87 -16.91
CA TYR A 202 -1.53 17.34 -15.53
C TYR A 202 -2.39 16.36 -14.74
N LEU A 203 -3.41 15.76 -15.36
CA LEU A 203 -4.23 14.76 -14.68
C LEU A 203 -3.39 13.54 -14.24
N SER A 204 -2.61 12.97 -15.17
CA SER A 204 -1.78 11.77 -14.91
C SER A 204 -0.54 12.03 -14.06
N SER A 205 0.14 13.17 -14.23
CA SER A 205 1.46 13.44 -13.65
C SER A 205 1.44 14.41 -12.48
N GLN A 206 0.42 15.29 -12.37
CA GLN A 206 0.32 16.30 -11.31
C GLN A 206 -0.80 16.01 -10.31
N LEU A 207 -1.95 15.49 -10.73
CA LEU A 207 -3.11 15.30 -9.85
C LEU A 207 -3.25 13.86 -9.32
N TYR A 208 -3.13 12.87 -10.20
CA TYR A 208 -3.27 11.46 -9.83
C TYR A 208 -2.26 11.00 -8.77
N PRO A 209 -0.93 11.25 -8.89
CA PRO A 209 0.04 10.62 -8.00
C PRO A 209 -0.04 11.06 -6.53
N PRO A 210 -0.25 12.35 -6.20
CA PRO A 210 -0.44 12.79 -4.81
C PRO A 210 -1.69 12.19 -4.17
N VAL A 211 -2.81 12.15 -4.89
CA VAL A 211 -4.08 11.63 -4.37
C VAL A 211 -4.01 10.13 -4.18
N MET A 212 -3.41 9.40 -5.13
CA MET A 212 -3.15 7.97 -4.98
C MET A 212 -2.33 7.69 -3.71
N ARG A 213 -1.24 8.42 -3.47
CA ARG A 213 -0.42 8.25 -2.25
C ARG A 213 -1.15 8.58 -0.96
N LEU A 214 -2.10 9.52 -0.98
CA LEU A 214 -2.93 9.82 0.19
C LEU A 214 -3.92 8.70 0.50
N CYS A 215 -4.41 8.01 -0.53
CA CYS A 215 -5.48 7.03 -0.42
C CYS A 215 -5.00 5.57 -0.41
N GLU A 216 -3.74 5.28 -0.78
CA GLU A 216 -3.22 3.91 -0.95
C GLU A 216 -3.32 3.03 0.32
N HIS A 217 -3.43 3.64 1.51
CA HIS A 217 -3.57 2.96 2.80
C HIS A 217 -5.01 2.98 3.35
N ILE A 218 -5.97 3.55 2.62
CA ILE A 218 -7.38 3.56 3.02
C ILE A 218 -8.00 2.22 2.61
N GLN A 219 -8.69 1.57 3.56
CA GLN A 219 -9.34 0.29 3.29
C GLN A 219 -10.38 0.42 2.17
N GLY A 220 -10.29 -0.46 1.17
CA GLY A 220 -11.22 -0.49 0.04
C GLY A 220 -10.79 0.38 -1.14
N PHE A 221 -9.72 1.19 -1.01
CA PHE A 221 -9.18 1.95 -2.13
C PHE A 221 -8.53 1.03 -3.18
N SER A 222 -8.82 1.28 -4.45
CA SER A 222 -8.14 0.65 -5.58
C SER A 222 -7.57 1.72 -6.54
N PRO A 223 -6.35 1.56 -7.06
CA PRO A 223 -5.79 2.45 -8.07
C PRO A 223 -6.66 2.54 -9.34
N GLU A 224 -7.34 1.45 -9.68
CA GLU A 224 -8.23 1.33 -10.83
C GLU A 224 -9.44 2.25 -10.66
N GLN A 225 -10.09 2.25 -9.49
CA GLN A 225 -11.22 3.13 -9.18
C GLN A 225 -10.84 4.61 -9.34
N LEU A 226 -9.67 5.02 -8.84
CA LEU A 226 -9.19 6.39 -8.98
C LEU A 226 -8.88 6.73 -10.44
N SER A 227 -8.28 5.78 -11.17
CA SER A 227 -7.96 5.97 -12.59
C SER A 227 -9.21 6.11 -13.44
N GLU A 228 -10.25 5.31 -13.16
CA GLU A 228 -11.56 5.37 -13.81
C GLU A 228 -12.27 6.68 -13.49
N ALA A 229 -12.31 7.08 -12.21
CA ALA A 229 -12.91 8.34 -11.79
C ALA A 229 -12.29 9.55 -12.50
N MET A 230 -10.98 9.54 -12.71
CA MET A 230 -10.27 10.60 -13.42
C MET A 230 -10.24 10.43 -14.95
N GLY A 231 -10.58 9.24 -15.47
CA GLY A 231 -10.42 8.89 -16.87
C GLY A 231 -8.96 8.91 -17.35
N VAL A 232 -8.01 8.47 -16.51
CA VAL A 232 -6.58 8.39 -16.86
C VAL A 232 -6.12 6.95 -16.91
N ALA A 233 -5.14 6.64 -17.77
CA ALA A 233 -4.56 5.30 -17.80
C ALA A 233 -3.87 4.98 -16.46
N CYS A 234 -4.19 3.84 -15.86
CA CYS A 234 -3.52 3.37 -14.66
C CYS A 234 -2.05 3.10 -14.99
N HIS A 235 -1.13 3.87 -14.39
CA HIS A 235 0.27 3.49 -14.37
C HIS A 235 0.45 2.35 -13.37
N VAL A 236 0.31 1.11 -13.86
CA VAL A 236 0.76 -0.08 -13.14
C VAL A 236 2.24 0.15 -12.83
N ARG A 237 2.59 0.23 -11.54
CA ARG A 237 3.99 0.36 -11.10
C ARG A 237 4.84 -0.67 -11.84
N THR A 238 5.82 -0.20 -12.61
CA THR A 238 6.78 -1.11 -13.23
C THR A 238 7.65 -1.75 -12.13
N GLU A 239 8.08 -2.99 -12.36
CA GLU A 239 8.91 -3.77 -11.42
C GLU A 239 10.15 -3.00 -10.90
N ARG A 240 10.65 -2.01 -11.67
CA ARG A 240 11.77 -1.12 -11.29
C ARG A 240 11.44 -0.10 -10.19
N GLU A 241 10.24 0.49 -10.17
CA GLU A 241 9.85 1.46 -9.13
C GLU A 241 9.53 0.76 -7.79
N ILE A 242 9.07 -0.49 -7.88
CA ILE A 242 8.99 -1.39 -6.73
C ILE A 242 10.40 -1.57 -6.15
N GLN A 243 11.42 -1.75 -6.99
CA GLN A 243 12.81 -1.98 -6.60
C GLN A 243 13.49 -0.80 -5.85
N GLU A 244 13.22 0.46 -6.21
CA GLU A 244 13.76 1.62 -5.46
C GLU A 244 13.07 1.86 -4.12
N THR A 245 11.82 1.40 -3.98
CA THR A 245 11.09 1.44 -2.70
C THR A 245 11.54 0.33 -1.74
N LEU A 246 12.29 -0.65 -2.24
CA LEU A 246 12.75 -1.86 -1.55
C LEU A 246 14.17 -1.76 -0.97
N ILE A 247 14.73 -0.57 -0.81
CA ILE A 247 15.99 -0.43 -0.05
C ILE A 247 15.67 -0.67 1.44
N VAL A 248 15.83 -1.94 1.78
CA VAL A 248 15.64 -2.66 3.05
C VAL A 248 14.18 -2.89 3.43
N ASP A 249 13.54 -3.82 2.70
CA ASP A 249 12.51 -4.65 3.31
C ASP A 249 12.86 -6.13 3.06
N ASP A 250 13.44 -6.78 4.07
CA ASP A 250 13.79 -8.21 4.07
C ASP A 250 12.55 -9.13 3.92
N PHE A 251 11.36 -8.54 3.78
CA PHE A 251 10.06 -9.23 3.73
C PHE A 251 9.32 -9.07 2.40
N SER A 252 9.95 -8.49 1.37
CA SER A 252 9.38 -8.38 0.02
C SER A 252 9.26 -9.73 -0.69
N HIS A 253 8.04 -10.01 -1.19
CA HIS A 253 7.56 -11.23 -1.86
C HIS A 253 8.54 -11.81 -2.90
N CYS A 254 9.31 -10.97 -3.60
CA CYS A 254 10.21 -11.42 -4.65
C CYS A 254 11.55 -12.01 -4.15
N SER A 255 11.95 -11.77 -2.90
CA SER A 255 13.19 -12.33 -2.32
C SER A 255 12.98 -13.67 -1.58
N LEU A 256 11.71 -14.11 -1.48
CA LEU A 256 11.25 -15.15 -0.55
C LEU A 256 11.18 -16.57 -1.14
N PHE A 257 11.36 -16.73 -2.46
CA PHE A 257 11.37 -18.04 -3.13
C PHE A 257 12.78 -18.41 -3.63
N LYS A 258 13.73 -18.54 -2.71
CA LYS A 258 15.12 -18.93 -3.03
C LYS A 258 15.21 -20.40 -3.47
N SER A 259 14.27 -21.25 -3.05
CA SER A 259 14.17 -22.65 -3.44
C SER A 259 12.71 -23.10 -3.60
N ARG A 260 12.50 -24.33 -4.10
CA ARG A 260 11.18 -24.91 -4.32
C ARG A 260 10.51 -25.38 -3.04
N ASP A 261 11.29 -25.67 -2.00
CA ASP A 261 10.81 -26.25 -0.75
C ASP A 261 10.57 -25.15 0.29
N LEU A 262 9.31 -24.99 0.70
CA LEU A 262 8.91 -24.01 1.71
C LEU A 262 9.65 -24.19 3.04
N SER A 263 10.06 -25.42 3.39
CA SER A 263 10.83 -25.70 4.61
C SER A 263 12.23 -25.09 4.61
N GLU A 264 12.85 -24.92 3.43
CA GLU A 264 14.15 -24.25 3.32
C GLU A 264 14.01 -22.72 3.36
N CYS A 265 12.91 -22.20 2.81
CA CYS A 265 12.60 -20.77 2.82
C CYS A 265 12.15 -20.29 4.21
N PHE A 266 11.47 -21.14 4.98
CA PHE A 266 10.91 -20.83 6.29
C PHE A 266 11.28 -21.88 7.35
N PRO A 267 12.56 -22.00 7.73
CA PRO A 267 13.04 -23.07 8.62
C PRO A 267 12.49 -22.96 10.05
N THR A 268 12.00 -21.77 10.44
CA THR A 268 11.46 -21.49 11.77
C THR A 268 9.93 -21.45 11.79
N ALA A 269 9.26 -21.60 10.65
CA ALA A 269 7.82 -21.58 10.58
C ALA A 269 7.23 -22.92 11.03
N VAL A 270 6.14 -22.86 11.79
CA VAL A 270 5.34 -24.01 12.19
C VAL A 270 4.44 -24.40 11.01
N PRO A 271 4.53 -25.64 10.51
CA PRO A 271 3.71 -26.09 9.39
C PRO A 271 2.24 -26.19 9.78
N LEU A 272 1.33 -25.97 8.83
CA LEU A 272 -0.09 -26.16 9.07
C LEU A 272 -0.39 -27.65 9.24
N GLN A 273 -0.99 -28.02 10.38
CA GLN A 273 -1.41 -29.38 10.68
C GLN A 273 -2.86 -29.39 11.16
N VAL A 274 -3.63 -30.38 10.70
CA VAL A 274 -5.05 -30.55 11.05
C VAL A 274 -5.34 -31.98 11.45
N GLN A 275 -6.37 -32.19 12.28
CA GLN A 275 -6.80 -33.52 12.66
C GLN A 275 -7.78 -34.06 11.62
N CYS A 276 -7.50 -35.21 11.00
CA CYS A 276 -8.42 -35.79 10.04
C CYS A 276 -9.76 -36.17 10.71
N THR A 277 -10.88 -35.77 10.11
CA THR A 277 -12.24 -36.06 10.61
C THR A 277 -12.62 -37.53 10.57
N ARG A 278 -11.87 -38.35 9.82
CA ARG A 278 -12.12 -39.79 9.66
C ARG A 278 -11.16 -40.68 10.45
N CYS A 279 -9.85 -40.48 10.27
CA CYS A 279 -8.85 -41.33 10.92
C CYS A 279 -8.27 -40.73 12.22
N HIS A 280 -8.69 -39.51 12.58
CA HIS A 280 -8.27 -38.78 13.78
C HIS A 280 -6.76 -38.53 13.94
N GLN A 281 -5.96 -38.88 12.93
CA GLN A 281 -4.54 -38.60 12.87
C GLN A 281 -4.30 -37.13 12.51
N VAL A 282 -3.26 -36.54 13.10
CA VAL A 282 -2.80 -35.21 12.76
C VAL A 282 -2.00 -35.29 11.46
N VAL A 283 -2.43 -34.56 10.44
CA VAL A 283 -1.84 -34.57 9.11
C VAL A 283 -1.35 -33.18 8.71
N PRO A 284 -0.15 -33.05 8.11
CA PRO A 284 0.30 -31.79 7.55
C PRO A 284 -0.50 -31.43 6.30
N ILE A 285 -0.77 -30.15 6.11
CA ILE A 285 -1.42 -29.62 4.92
C ILE A 285 -0.37 -28.87 4.09
N ASP A 286 -0.02 -29.46 2.94
CA ASP A 286 0.87 -28.86 1.96
C ASP A 286 0.38 -29.20 0.55
N PRO A 287 -0.33 -28.27 -0.11
CA PRO A 287 -0.91 -28.53 -1.42
C PRO A 287 0.15 -28.64 -2.52
N HIS A 288 1.29 -27.95 -2.38
CA HIS A 288 2.38 -28.01 -3.35
C HIS A 288 3.09 -29.36 -3.28
N LYS A 289 3.37 -29.84 -2.07
CA LYS A 289 3.96 -31.17 -1.87
C LYS A 289 3.05 -32.26 -2.42
N TYR A 290 1.75 -32.19 -2.14
CA TYR A 290 0.78 -33.15 -2.68
C TYR A 290 0.80 -33.22 -4.21
N ILE A 291 0.82 -32.06 -4.88
CA ILE A 291 0.90 -31.99 -6.34
C ILE A 291 2.25 -32.55 -6.84
N ASN A 292 3.37 -32.18 -6.23
CA ASN A 292 4.68 -32.69 -6.60
C ASN A 292 4.80 -34.22 -6.43
N ASP A 293 4.28 -34.76 -5.33
CA ASP A 293 4.23 -36.20 -5.08
C ASP A 293 3.38 -36.90 -6.15
N MET A 294 2.26 -36.30 -6.55
CA MET A 294 1.44 -36.81 -7.65
C MET A 294 2.19 -36.80 -9.00
N PHE A 295 2.92 -35.71 -9.31
CA PHE A 295 3.74 -35.61 -10.54
C PHE A 295 4.89 -36.60 -10.57
N SER A 296 5.50 -36.90 -9.42
CA SER A 296 6.58 -37.89 -9.32
C SER A 296 6.09 -39.33 -9.36
N ALA A 297 4.87 -39.60 -8.89
CA ALA A 297 4.24 -40.92 -8.93
C ALA A 297 3.64 -41.27 -10.31
N SER A 298 3.10 -40.29 -11.05
CA SER A 298 2.53 -40.52 -12.38
C SER A 298 3.57 -40.40 -13.50
N LYS A 299 3.95 -41.51 -14.15
CA LYS A 299 4.80 -41.50 -15.37
C LYS A 299 4.12 -40.93 -16.63
N THR A 300 2.89 -40.43 -16.53
CA THR A 300 2.08 -39.87 -17.64
C THR A 300 1.41 -38.57 -17.24
N SER A 301 0.97 -37.80 -18.25
CA SER A 301 0.29 -36.50 -18.15
C SER A 301 -0.82 -36.48 -17.10
N PHE A 302 -0.95 -35.32 -16.45
CA PHE A 302 -1.93 -34.99 -15.43
C PHE A 302 -3.37 -35.42 -15.79
N PRO A 303 -4.21 -35.85 -14.82
CA PRO A 303 -5.61 -36.13 -15.09
C PRO A 303 -6.30 -34.85 -15.60
N ASN A 304 -6.88 -34.91 -16.80
CA ASN A 304 -7.72 -33.83 -17.33
C ASN A 304 -9.02 -33.64 -16.53
N GLU A 305 -9.32 -34.58 -15.62
CA GLU A 305 -10.48 -34.55 -14.74
C GLU A 305 -10.18 -33.83 -13.41
N PRO A 306 -11.19 -33.15 -12.84
CA PRO A 306 -11.17 -32.65 -11.47
C PRO A 306 -10.66 -33.63 -10.42
N PHE A 307 -9.83 -33.16 -9.50
CA PHE A 307 -9.38 -33.94 -8.33
C PHE A 307 -9.37 -33.06 -7.06
N GLU A 308 -9.37 -33.70 -5.89
CA GLU A 308 -9.33 -32.99 -4.61
C GLU A 308 -7.89 -32.70 -4.17
N LEU A 309 -7.61 -31.44 -3.80
CA LEU A 309 -6.28 -30.99 -3.37
C LEU A 309 -5.96 -31.37 -1.93
N TYR A 310 -6.95 -31.22 -1.04
CA TYR A 310 -6.74 -31.39 0.39
C TYR A 310 -7.25 -32.76 0.81
N ASN A 311 -6.40 -33.75 0.66
CA ASN A 311 -6.70 -35.11 1.10
C ASN A 311 -5.86 -35.46 2.32
N CYS A 312 -6.46 -36.22 3.24
CA CYS A 312 -5.72 -36.80 4.33
C CYS A 312 -4.66 -37.75 3.77
N VAL A 313 -3.37 -37.45 3.99
CA VAL A 313 -2.25 -38.29 3.54
C VAL A 313 -2.29 -39.72 4.10
N ASN A 314 -2.98 -39.93 5.23
CA ASN A 314 -3.07 -41.25 5.86
C ASN A 314 -4.23 -42.11 5.34
N CYS A 315 -5.40 -41.52 5.05
CA CYS A 315 -6.61 -42.29 4.70
C CYS A 315 -7.27 -41.88 3.38
N GLY A 316 -6.68 -40.94 2.64
CA GLY A 316 -7.17 -40.46 1.34
C GLY A 316 -8.49 -39.70 1.36
N GLN A 317 -9.04 -39.41 2.55
CA GLN A 317 -10.33 -38.71 2.69
C GLN A 317 -10.18 -37.22 2.37
N SER A 318 -11.13 -36.70 1.58
CA SER A 318 -11.31 -35.26 1.36
C SER A 318 -11.45 -34.49 2.66
N LEU A 319 -10.66 -33.44 2.82
CA LEU A 319 -10.77 -32.48 3.90
C LEU A 319 -11.56 -31.26 3.42
N SER A 320 -12.66 -30.97 4.11
CA SER A 320 -13.50 -29.80 3.80
C SER A 320 -12.70 -28.50 3.91
N VAL A 321 -12.81 -27.64 2.90
CA VAL A 321 -12.14 -26.32 2.87
C VAL A 321 -12.59 -25.44 4.03
N THR A 322 -13.87 -25.48 4.41
CA THR A 322 -14.39 -24.75 5.57
C THR A 322 -13.77 -25.24 6.87
N TYR A 323 -13.57 -26.55 7.01
CA TYR A 323 -12.88 -27.13 8.16
C TYR A 323 -11.42 -26.65 8.23
N LEU A 324 -10.72 -26.72 7.10
CA LEU A 324 -9.33 -26.26 7.00
C LEU A 324 -9.19 -24.76 7.29
N ALA A 325 -10.09 -23.92 6.77
CA ALA A 325 -10.09 -22.48 7.00
C ALA A 325 -10.32 -22.13 8.48
N ASN A 326 -11.22 -22.87 9.14
CA ASN A 326 -11.42 -22.74 10.59
C ASN A 326 -10.16 -23.13 11.37
N CYS A 327 -9.52 -24.25 11.01
CA CYS A 327 -8.26 -24.67 11.64
C CYS A 327 -7.13 -23.65 11.44
N LEU A 328 -6.97 -23.12 10.21
CA LEU A 328 -5.99 -22.08 9.91
C LEU A 328 -6.26 -20.81 10.72
N THR A 329 -7.51 -20.36 10.75
CA THR A 329 -7.92 -19.18 11.55
C THR A 329 -7.60 -19.36 13.04
N GLN A 330 -7.91 -20.53 13.60
CA GLN A 330 -7.58 -20.85 14.98
C GLN A 330 -6.06 -20.86 15.23
N MET A 331 -5.28 -21.40 14.29
CA MET A 331 -3.82 -21.41 14.39
C MET A 331 -3.25 -19.98 14.34
N CYS A 332 -3.71 -19.16 13.39
CA CYS A 332 -3.35 -17.75 13.28
C CYS A 332 -3.68 -16.97 14.57
N HIS A 333 -4.87 -17.16 15.13
CA HIS A 333 -5.25 -16.54 16.40
C HIS A 333 -4.37 -17.00 17.57
N LYS A 334 -4.02 -18.30 17.65
CA LYS A 334 -3.10 -18.81 18.66
C LYS A 334 -1.71 -18.18 18.53
N ILE A 335 -1.17 -18.05 17.32
CA ILE A 335 0.13 -17.41 17.08
C ILE A 335 0.09 -15.94 17.50
N ILE A 336 -0.98 -15.21 17.14
CA ILE A 336 -1.16 -13.82 17.54
C ILE A 336 -1.27 -13.71 19.07
N GLN A 337 -2.02 -14.60 19.71
CA GLN A 337 -2.13 -14.63 21.17
C GLN A 337 -0.77 -14.88 21.83
N GLN A 338 0.00 -15.87 21.34
CA GLN A 338 1.35 -16.15 21.84
C GLN A 338 2.30 -14.97 21.63
N PHE A 339 2.19 -14.28 20.50
CA PHE A 339 2.95 -13.05 20.26
C PHE A 339 2.65 -11.99 21.33
N TYR A 340 1.38 -11.73 21.63
CA TYR A 340 1.00 -10.77 22.66
C TYR A 340 1.43 -11.19 24.07
N ILE A 341 1.37 -12.50 24.40
CA ILE A 341 1.88 -13.05 25.67
C ILE A 341 3.41 -12.89 25.77
N SER A 342 4.13 -13.03 24.66
CA SER A 342 5.60 -13.12 24.64
C SER A 342 6.37 -11.81 24.84
N GLY A 343 5.70 -10.65 24.94
CA GLY A 343 6.41 -9.38 25.00
C GLY A 343 6.33 -8.54 23.72
N GLY A 344 6.19 -9.18 22.57
CA GLY A 344 6.24 -8.52 21.25
C GLY A 344 7.62 -7.94 20.90
N ASN A 345 8.71 -8.57 21.38
CA ASN A 345 10.07 -8.14 21.10
C ASN A 345 10.43 -8.25 19.61
N ALA A 346 11.55 -7.65 19.19
CA ALA A 346 11.96 -7.64 17.77
C ALA A 346 12.15 -9.05 17.17
N ALA A 347 12.54 -10.05 17.98
CA ALA A 347 12.64 -11.44 17.52
C ALA A 347 11.24 -12.06 17.31
N ALA A 348 10.30 -11.80 18.21
CA ALA A 348 8.92 -12.24 18.13
C ALA A 348 8.19 -11.59 16.93
N VAL A 349 8.43 -10.30 16.67
CA VAL A 349 7.89 -9.62 15.48
C VAL A 349 8.41 -10.27 14.20
N ARG A 350 9.72 -10.55 14.12
CA ARG A 350 10.31 -11.25 12.97
C ARG A 350 9.76 -12.67 12.80
N ALA A 351 9.61 -13.41 13.89
CA ALA A 351 9.07 -14.77 13.88
C ALA A 351 7.60 -14.80 13.42
N VAL A 352 6.77 -13.89 13.93
CA VAL A 352 5.37 -13.74 13.50
C VAL A 352 5.30 -13.36 12.03
N ARG A 353 6.06 -12.36 11.59
CA ARG A 353 6.09 -11.98 10.16
C ARG A 353 6.50 -13.16 9.29
N ALA A 354 7.58 -13.87 9.62
CA ALA A 354 8.01 -15.06 8.90
C ALA A 354 6.92 -16.15 8.85
N GLN A 355 6.20 -16.37 9.96
CA GLN A 355 5.11 -17.35 10.05
C GLN A 355 3.91 -17.00 9.16
N PHE A 356 3.48 -15.74 9.13
CA PHE A 356 2.35 -15.30 8.30
C PHE A 356 2.73 -15.20 6.82
N THR A 357 3.98 -14.87 6.51
CA THR A 357 4.53 -15.00 5.16
C THR A 357 4.54 -16.46 4.71
N TYR A 358 4.94 -17.39 5.58
CA TYR A 358 4.87 -18.83 5.29
C TYR A 358 3.45 -19.29 4.96
N PHE A 359 2.45 -18.93 5.76
CA PHE A 359 1.05 -19.32 5.47
C PHE A 359 0.54 -18.75 4.15
N ARG A 360 0.88 -17.50 3.84
CA ARG A 360 0.53 -16.92 2.53
C ARG A 360 1.20 -17.71 1.41
N ALA A 361 2.50 -17.98 1.52
CA ALA A 361 3.27 -18.71 0.52
C ALA A 361 2.82 -20.18 0.34
N LEU A 362 2.25 -20.79 1.38
CA LEU A 362 1.71 -22.16 1.36
C LEU A 362 0.50 -22.33 0.44
N PHE A 363 -0.26 -21.26 0.21
CA PHE A 363 -1.50 -21.26 -0.58
C PHE A 363 -1.45 -20.36 -1.83
N ASP A 364 -0.37 -19.60 -2.00
CA ASP A 364 -0.15 -18.82 -3.21
C ASP A 364 0.13 -19.76 -4.38
N VAL A 365 -0.45 -19.51 -5.56
CA VAL A 365 -0.13 -20.28 -6.78
C VAL A 365 1.39 -20.23 -6.94
N PRO A 366 2.10 -21.34 -7.26
CA PRO A 366 3.55 -21.34 -7.15
C PRO A 366 4.15 -20.36 -8.17
N HIS A 367 4.43 -19.15 -7.69
CA HIS A 367 5.29 -18.15 -8.31
C HIS A 367 6.77 -18.50 -8.09
N ALA A 368 7.05 -19.69 -7.52
CA ALA A 368 8.39 -20.24 -7.41
C ALA A 368 9.12 -20.21 -8.77
N PRO A 369 10.31 -19.59 -8.83
CA PRO A 369 11.14 -19.59 -10.03
C PRO A 369 11.36 -21.03 -10.53
N GLY A 370 11.05 -21.30 -11.79
CA GLY A 370 11.28 -22.61 -12.41
C GLY A 370 10.22 -23.69 -12.12
N CYS A 371 9.03 -23.34 -11.64
CA CYS A 371 7.89 -24.28 -11.58
C CYS A 371 7.35 -24.58 -13.00
N SER A 372 7.09 -25.87 -13.31
CA SER A 372 6.69 -26.29 -14.66
C SER A 372 5.30 -25.74 -15.04
N PRO A 373 5.03 -25.46 -16.32
CA PRO A 373 3.70 -25.04 -16.78
C PRO A 373 2.59 -26.04 -16.40
N ALA A 374 2.92 -27.33 -16.31
CA ALA A 374 1.99 -28.38 -15.91
C ALA A 374 1.60 -28.28 -14.42
N ILE A 375 2.55 -27.99 -13.52
CA ILE A 375 2.26 -27.77 -12.10
C ILE A 375 1.46 -26.47 -11.92
N LYS A 376 1.81 -25.41 -12.65
CA LYS A 376 1.05 -24.15 -12.65
C LYS A 376 -0.38 -24.36 -13.16
N ALA A 377 -0.55 -25.15 -14.22
CA ALA A 377 -1.86 -25.54 -14.75
C ALA A 377 -2.63 -26.43 -13.76
N ALA A 378 -1.97 -27.34 -13.04
CA ALA A 378 -2.58 -28.13 -11.98
C ALA A 378 -3.12 -27.25 -10.84
N HIS A 379 -2.33 -26.28 -10.39
CA HIS A 379 -2.78 -25.27 -9.42
C HIS A 379 -3.91 -24.39 -9.98
N ARG A 380 -3.87 -23.99 -11.27
CA ARG A 380 -4.89 -23.17 -11.93
C ARG A 380 -6.20 -23.92 -12.21
N ASN A 381 -6.16 -25.17 -12.65
CA ASN A 381 -7.33 -26.03 -12.85
C ASN A 381 -8.02 -26.33 -11.51
N LEU A 382 -7.27 -26.23 -10.42
CA LEU A 382 -7.77 -26.34 -9.07
C LEU A 382 -8.14 -24.98 -8.44
N ALA A 383 -7.83 -23.86 -9.10
CA ALA A 383 -8.32 -22.56 -8.70
C ALA A 383 -9.84 -22.48 -8.84
N LEU A 384 -10.48 -23.17 -9.81
CA LEU A 384 -11.95 -23.16 -10.10
C LEU A 384 -12.89 -23.63 -8.95
N ARG A 385 -12.47 -23.56 -7.69
CA ARG A 385 -13.32 -23.45 -6.51
C ARG A 385 -13.68 -21.97 -6.32
N CYS A 386 -14.55 -21.45 -7.17
CA CYS A 386 -15.08 -20.10 -6.98
C CYS A 386 -16.16 -20.15 -5.90
N LEU A 387 -15.90 -19.55 -4.74
CA LEU A 387 -16.97 -18.79 -4.11
C LEU A 387 -17.39 -17.76 -5.17
N GLY A 388 -18.63 -17.83 -5.67
CA GLY A 388 -19.10 -16.78 -6.57
C GLY A 388 -19.07 -15.43 -5.85
N THR A 389 -19.16 -14.34 -6.62
CA THR A 389 -19.43 -13.00 -6.05
C THR A 389 -20.71 -12.97 -5.20
N ASP A 390 -21.57 -13.99 -5.33
CA ASP A 390 -22.77 -14.24 -4.54
C ASP A 390 -22.55 -15.08 -3.26
N GLN A 391 -21.30 -15.34 -2.87
CA GLN A 391 -20.90 -16.17 -1.74
C GLN A 391 -21.37 -17.64 -1.78
N LYS A 392 -21.74 -18.17 -2.95
CA LYS A 392 -22.08 -19.60 -3.08
C LYS A 392 -20.90 -20.44 -3.50
N LEU A 393 -20.83 -21.65 -2.95
CA LEU A 393 -19.88 -22.69 -3.36
C LEU A 393 -20.36 -23.31 -4.68
N TYR A 394 -19.61 -23.09 -5.76
CA TYR A 394 -19.87 -23.74 -7.05
C TYR A 394 -19.08 -25.03 -7.19
N THR A 395 -19.71 -26.08 -7.73
CA THR A 395 -19.00 -27.26 -8.22
C THR A 395 -18.24 -26.91 -9.49
N LEU A 396 -17.19 -27.66 -9.83
CA LEU A 396 -16.39 -27.43 -11.05
C LEU A 396 -17.24 -27.47 -12.34
N SER A 397 -18.31 -28.28 -12.33
CA SER A 397 -19.34 -28.31 -13.40
C SER A 397 -20.21 -27.04 -13.46
N GLY A 398 -20.38 -26.34 -12.35
CA GLY A 398 -21.08 -25.05 -12.27
C GLY A 398 -20.18 -23.87 -12.66
N ALA A 399 -18.89 -23.92 -12.32
CA ALA A 399 -17.91 -22.88 -12.67
C ALA A 399 -17.65 -22.81 -14.19
N ALA A 400 -17.62 -23.95 -14.89
CA ALA A 400 -17.47 -23.98 -16.36
C ALA A 400 -18.62 -23.27 -17.12
N ARG A 401 -19.75 -22.99 -16.45
CA ARG A 401 -20.91 -22.28 -17.01
C ARG A 401 -20.90 -20.78 -16.69
N ALA A 402 -19.99 -20.31 -15.84
CA ALA A 402 -19.89 -18.92 -15.40
C ALA A 402 -18.56 -18.32 -15.92
N VAL A 403 -18.65 -17.57 -17.02
CA VAL A 403 -17.48 -17.04 -17.75
C VAL A 403 -16.77 -15.88 -17.02
N ASP A 404 -17.42 -15.27 -16.02
CA ASP A 404 -16.96 -14.02 -15.39
C ASP A 404 -16.57 -14.13 -13.90
N VAL A 405 -16.39 -15.33 -13.35
CA VAL A 405 -16.09 -15.50 -11.91
C VAL A 405 -14.63 -15.88 -11.71
N GLU A 406 -13.83 -14.94 -11.21
CA GLU A 406 -12.46 -15.22 -10.78
C GLU A 406 -12.47 -16.13 -9.53
N PRO A 407 -11.83 -17.31 -9.60
CA PRO A 407 -11.74 -18.19 -8.45
C PRO A 407 -10.89 -17.65 -7.31
N VAL A 408 -11.33 -17.88 -6.07
CA VAL A 408 -10.59 -17.52 -4.86
C VAL A 408 -10.43 -18.75 -3.96
N ASP A 409 -9.19 -19.16 -3.69
CA ASP A 409 -8.91 -20.13 -2.64
C ASP A 409 -9.18 -19.48 -1.27
N HIS A 410 -10.16 -20.03 -0.55
CA HIS A 410 -10.52 -19.57 0.80
C HIS A 410 -9.36 -19.62 1.79
N LEU A 411 -8.44 -20.58 1.65
CA LEU A 411 -7.28 -20.69 2.52
C LEU A 411 -6.25 -19.62 2.18
N PHE A 412 -6.05 -19.34 0.88
CA PHE A 412 -5.24 -18.20 0.44
C PHE A 412 -5.83 -16.88 0.93
N PHE A 413 -7.13 -16.64 0.74
CA PHE A 413 -7.80 -15.42 1.21
C PHE A 413 -7.68 -15.26 2.74
N CYS A 414 -7.87 -16.35 3.49
CA CYS A 414 -7.67 -16.36 4.93
C CYS A 414 -6.22 -16.00 5.29
N ALA A 415 -5.23 -16.65 4.67
CA ALA A 415 -3.82 -16.40 4.93
C ALA A 415 -3.39 -14.98 4.55
N ASP A 416 -3.83 -14.46 3.40
CA ASP A 416 -3.54 -13.11 2.93
C ASP A 416 -4.17 -12.04 3.84
N SER A 417 -5.42 -12.25 4.29
CA SER A 417 -6.08 -11.36 5.25
C SER A 417 -5.29 -11.23 6.55
N PHE A 418 -4.77 -12.34 7.08
CA PHE A 418 -3.90 -12.29 8.26
C PHE A 418 -2.52 -11.69 7.96
N TYR A 419 -1.92 -12.02 6.82
CA TYR A 419 -0.64 -11.46 6.40
C TYR A 419 -0.70 -9.92 6.33
N ARG A 420 -1.72 -9.35 5.67
CA ARG A 420 -1.90 -7.89 5.58
C ARG A 420 -2.09 -7.24 6.96
N ARG A 421 -2.76 -7.92 7.90
CA ARG A 421 -2.88 -7.43 9.30
C ARG A 421 -1.53 -7.38 10.02
N MET A 422 -0.63 -8.31 9.74
CA MET A 422 0.67 -8.42 10.40
C MET A 422 1.76 -7.56 9.75
N ASP A 423 1.59 -7.18 8.49
CA ASP A 423 2.48 -6.26 7.78
C ASP A 423 2.61 -4.93 8.55
N HIS A 424 1.51 -4.49 9.16
CA HIS A 424 1.41 -3.26 9.95
C HIS A 424 1.52 -3.46 11.48
N LEU A 425 2.00 -4.60 11.97
CA LEU A 425 2.05 -4.85 13.42
C LEU A 425 3.04 -3.89 14.12
N PHE A 426 2.50 -2.90 14.82
CA PHE A 426 3.24 -1.96 15.67
C PHE A 426 3.60 -2.59 17.03
N LEU A 427 4.68 -2.07 17.64
CA LEU A 427 5.20 -2.46 18.97
C LEU A 427 4.12 -2.40 20.06
N ASN A 428 3.96 -3.50 20.79
CA ASN A 428 3.09 -3.58 21.97
C ASN A 428 3.73 -2.83 23.15
N VAL A 429 3.15 -1.68 23.53
CA VAL A 429 3.59 -0.87 24.67
C VAL A 429 3.26 -1.56 26.02
N GLY A 430 2.37 -2.55 26.04
CA GLY A 430 1.93 -3.24 27.26
C GLY A 430 3.04 -3.94 28.03
N ASN A 431 4.14 -4.34 27.36
CA ASN A 431 5.28 -5.00 28.01
C ASN A 431 6.41 -4.05 28.42
N LEU A 432 6.30 -2.75 28.13
CA LEU A 432 7.18 -1.74 28.75
C LEU A 432 6.89 -1.57 30.25
N PHE A 433 5.75 -2.07 30.73
CA PHE A 433 5.26 -1.85 32.09
C PHE A 433 5.20 -3.12 32.96
N VAL A 434 5.56 -4.30 32.45
CA VAL A 434 5.60 -5.54 33.24
C VAL A 434 7.05 -5.88 33.58
N SER A 435 7.65 -5.03 34.41
CA SER A 435 8.86 -5.31 35.21
C SER A 435 9.02 -4.17 36.22
N ILE A 436 8.15 -4.17 37.23
CA ILE A 436 8.41 -3.65 38.58
C ILE A 436 8.02 -4.77 39.53
#